data_AF-A0A3D2JCF4-F1
#
_entry.id   AF-A0A3D2JCF4-F1
#
_cell.length_a   1.000
_cell.length_b   1.000
_cell.length_c   1.000
_cell.angle_alpha   90.00
_cell.angle_beta   90.00
_cell.angle_gamma   90.00
#
_symmetry.space_group_name_H-M   'P 1'
#
loop_
_entity.id
_entity.type
_entity.pdbx_description
1 polymer ?
#
loop_
_entity_poly.entity_id
_entity_poly.type
_entity_poly.pdbx_seq_one_letter_code
_entity_poly.pdbx_strand_id
1 'polypeptide(L)'
;AVKKVAQLLDEKLEDVGRTGMIFEGFGVDHLHAKLVPLHGTANLTEWRKLSVFLDRYFEQYEGYISSHDYKRADDHMLEELAKSIRT
;
A
#
# COMPACT_ATOMS: atom_id res chain seq x y z
N ALA A 1 3.82 -16.92 9.44
CA ALA A 1 2.80 -16.37 10.38
C ALA A 1 1.83 -15.43 9.68
N VAL A 2 2.29 -14.31 9.10
CA VAL A 2 1.45 -13.23 8.54
C VAL A 2 0.42 -13.70 7.50
N LYS A 3 0.85 -14.50 6.50
CA LYS A 3 -0.05 -15.06 5.47
C LYS A 3 -1.25 -15.81 6.08
N LYS A 4 -1.03 -16.59 7.14
CA LYS A 4 -2.10 -17.37 7.79
C LYS A 4 -3.13 -16.44 8.43
N VAL A 5 -2.67 -15.37 9.08
CA VAL A 5 -3.58 -14.38 9.70
C VAL A 5 -4.32 -13.58 8.64
N ALA A 6 -3.64 -13.17 7.56
CA ALA A 6 -4.28 -12.50 6.42
C ALA A 6 -5.40 -13.37 5.80
N GLN A 7 -5.14 -14.66 5.58
CA GLN A 7 -6.15 -15.59 5.08
C GLN A 7 -7.33 -15.78 6.05
N LEU A 8 -7.08 -15.77 7.36
CA LEU A 8 -8.15 -15.80 8.36
C LEU A 8 -9.01 -14.53 8.30
N LEU A 9 -8.41 -13.36 8.07
CA LEU A 9 -9.15 -12.11 7.90
C LEU A 9 -10.01 -12.15 6.63
N ASP A 10 -9.43 -12.60 5.51
CA ASP A 10 -10.13 -12.76 4.23
C ASP A 10 -11.30 -13.77 4.34
N GLU A 11 -11.16 -14.83 5.14
CA GLU A 11 -12.21 -15.84 5.32
C GLU A 11 -13.34 -15.39 6.27
N LYS A 12 -13.02 -14.61 7.31
CA LYS A 12 -13.96 -14.30 8.41
C LYS A 12 -14.70 -12.98 8.23
N LEU A 13 -14.22 -12.07 7.39
CA LEU A 13 -14.87 -10.80 7.12
C LEU A 13 -15.60 -10.86 5.78
N GLU A 14 -16.93 -10.87 5.81
CA GLU A 14 -17.79 -11.17 4.65
C GLU A 14 -17.53 -10.28 3.42
N ASP A 15 -17.10 -9.03 3.63
CA ASP A 15 -16.88 -8.06 2.56
C ASP A 15 -15.40 -7.91 2.16
N VAL A 16 -14.49 -8.68 2.75
CA VAL A 16 -13.04 -8.62 2.49
C VAL A 16 -12.64 -9.72 1.53
N GLY A 17 -12.20 -9.35 0.32
CA GLY A 17 -11.66 -10.31 -0.66
C GLY A 17 -10.15 -10.47 -0.56
N ARG A 18 -9.44 -9.47 -0.01
CA ARG A 18 -7.98 -9.45 0.15
C ARG A 18 -7.58 -8.61 1.36
N THR A 19 -6.44 -8.95 1.95
CA THR A 19 -5.80 -8.18 3.04
C THR A 19 -4.46 -7.61 2.58
N GLY A 20 -4.27 -6.30 2.77
CA GLY A 20 -2.99 -5.62 2.55
C GLY A 20 -1.99 -5.92 3.67
N MET A 21 -0.71 -6.04 3.33
CA MET A 21 0.39 -6.27 4.26
C MET A 21 1.41 -5.13 4.17
N ILE A 22 1.75 -4.52 5.30
CA ILE A 22 2.62 -3.34 5.37
C ILE A 22 3.76 -3.59 6.36
N PHE A 23 4.99 -3.21 5.96
CA PHE A 23 6.15 -3.07 6.84
C PHE A 23 6.58 -1.60 6.82
N GLU A 24 6.38 -0.90 7.92
CA GLU A 24 6.67 0.55 8.05
C GLU A 24 7.86 0.83 8.97
N GLY A 25 7.90 0.18 10.15
CA GLY A 25 9.07 0.21 11.03
C GLY A 25 9.23 1.45 11.93
N PHE A 26 8.41 2.50 11.78
CA PHE A 26 8.53 3.72 12.61
C PHE A 26 7.57 3.77 13.82
N GLY A 27 6.46 3.04 13.79
CA GLY A 27 5.51 3.02 14.92
C GLY A 27 5.97 2.22 16.15
N VAL A 28 6.78 1.17 15.96
CA VAL A 28 7.33 0.34 17.04
C VAL A 28 8.70 -0.19 16.64
N ASP A 29 9.66 -0.16 17.57
CA ASP A 29 11.05 -0.58 17.37
C ASP A 29 11.23 -2.11 17.41
N HIS A 30 10.51 -2.80 16.53
CA HIS A 30 10.77 -4.20 16.15
C HIS A 30 10.13 -4.51 14.80
N LEU A 31 10.66 -5.51 14.08
CA LEU A 31 10.05 -5.96 12.83
C LEU A 31 8.65 -6.53 13.09
N HIS A 32 7.63 -5.88 12.52
CA HIS A 32 6.25 -6.35 12.55
C HIS A 32 5.58 -6.06 11.21
N ALA A 33 4.60 -6.91 10.88
CA ALA A 33 3.71 -6.69 9.75
C ALA A 33 2.38 -6.11 10.25
N LYS A 34 1.90 -5.05 9.61
CA LYS A 34 0.53 -4.57 9.78
C LYS A 34 -0.35 -5.23 8.71
N LEU A 35 -1.53 -5.71 9.11
CA LEU A 35 -2.53 -6.30 8.22
C LEU A 35 -3.73 -5.36 8.13
N VAL A 36 -4.14 -5.05 6.91
CA VAL A 36 -5.24 -4.10 6.62
C VAL A 36 -6.28 -4.81 5.74
N PRO A 37 -7.41 -5.28 6.32
CA PRO A 37 -8.49 -5.87 5.54
C PRO A 37 -9.05 -4.87 4.52
N LEU A 38 -9.11 -5.26 3.25
CA LEU A 38 -9.62 -4.40 2.18
C LEU A 38 -11.13 -4.59 2.04
N HIS A 39 -11.89 -3.92 2.88
CA HIS A 39 -13.35 -3.95 2.89
C HIS A 39 -13.98 -3.59 1.54
N GLY A 40 -15.13 -4.20 1.24
CA GLY A 40 -15.85 -4.05 -0.04
C GLY A 40 -15.20 -4.71 -1.26
N THR A 41 -14.16 -5.54 -1.08
CA THR A 41 -13.45 -6.19 -2.21
C THR A 41 -13.89 -7.63 -2.47
N ALA A 42 -14.64 -8.27 -1.57
CA ALA A 42 -15.09 -9.66 -1.73
C ALA A 42 -15.98 -9.87 -2.96
N ASN A 43 -16.77 -8.86 -3.33
CA ASN A 43 -17.74 -8.93 -4.43
C ASN A 43 -17.18 -8.48 -5.80
N LEU A 44 -15.85 -8.38 -5.93
CA LEU A 44 -15.21 -8.07 -7.21
C LEU A 44 -15.16 -9.32 -8.10
N THR A 45 -16.25 -9.59 -8.81
CA THR A 45 -16.35 -10.70 -9.77
C THR A 45 -15.46 -10.50 -11.00
N GLU A 46 -15.20 -9.24 -11.36
CA GLU A 46 -14.28 -8.86 -12.43
C GLU A 46 -13.24 -7.88 -11.89
N TRP A 47 -12.03 -7.96 -12.45
CA TRP A 47 -10.98 -7.01 -12.09
C TRP A 47 -11.38 -5.60 -12.53
N ARG A 48 -11.28 -4.66 -11.60
CA ARG A 48 -11.33 -3.22 -11.87
C ARG A 48 -10.33 -2.48 -11.00
N LYS A 49 -9.78 -1.39 -11.53
CA LYS A 49 -8.93 -0.50 -10.73
C LYS A 49 -9.78 0.15 -9.64
N LEU A 50 -9.39 -0.04 -8.38
CA LEU A 50 -9.90 0.73 -7.24
C LEU A 50 -8.86 1.78 -6.88
N SER A 51 -9.03 3.00 -7.38
CA SER A 51 -8.13 4.11 -7.07
C SER A 51 -8.92 5.39 -6.87
N VAL A 52 -8.51 6.16 -5.87
CA VAL A 52 -8.94 7.54 -5.69
C VAL A 52 -7.77 8.42 -6.11
N PHE A 53 -8.03 9.42 -6.94
CA PHE A 53 -7.03 10.45 -7.20
C PHE A 53 -6.95 11.38 -6.00
N LEU A 54 -5.79 11.44 -5.37
CA LEU A 54 -5.49 12.36 -4.28
C LEU A 54 -4.31 13.24 -4.72
N ASP A 55 -4.51 14.56 -4.77
CA ASP A 55 -3.44 15.51 -5.06
C ASP A 55 -2.60 15.74 -3.81
N ARG A 56 -1.92 14.68 -3.35
CA ARG A 56 -1.16 14.68 -2.10
C ARG A 56 0.22 14.05 -2.31
N TYR A 57 1.24 14.84 -2.04
CA TYR A 57 2.64 14.45 -2.00
C TYR A 57 3.27 15.08 -0.76
N PHE A 58 4.21 14.36 -0.13
CA PHE A 58 4.91 14.83 1.06
C PHE A 58 6.40 14.91 0.77
N GLU A 59 7.01 16.06 1.07
CA GLU A 59 8.46 16.21 1.02
C GLU A 59 9.15 15.51 2.19
N GLN A 60 8.44 15.32 3.30
CA GLN A 60 8.95 14.70 4.52
C GLN A 60 7.98 13.63 5.03
N TYR A 61 8.48 12.70 5.83
CA TYR A 61 7.66 11.62 6.38
C TYR A 61 6.68 12.15 7.44
N GLU A 62 5.38 12.02 7.17
CA GLU A 62 4.30 12.53 8.03
C GLU A 62 3.90 11.58 9.19
N GLY A 63 4.63 10.49 9.39
CA GLY A 63 4.27 9.49 10.41
C GLY A 63 3.29 8.41 9.92
N TYR A 64 3.04 8.31 8.61
CA TYR A 64 2.28 7.21 7.99
C TYR A 64 2.67 7.02 6.52
N ILE A 65 2.30 5.88 5.95
CA ILE A 65 2.42 5.61 4.51
C ILE A 65 1.03 5.38 3.90
N SER A 66 0.88 5.69 2.62
CA SER A 66 -0.34 5.41 1.86
C SER A 66 0.00 4.77 0.52
N SER A 67 -0.93 3.98 -0.02
CA SER A 67 -0.82 3.32 -1.32
C SER A 67 -1.59 4.04 -2.42
N HIS A 68 -1.98 5.31 -2.23
CA HIS A 68 -2.69 6.07 -3.25
C HIS A 68 -1.74 6.49 -4.39
N ASP A 69 -2.28 6.58 -5.60
CA ASP A 69 -1.55 7.12 -6.75
C ASP A 69 -1.28 8.63 -6.58
N TYR A 70 -0.32 9.15 -7.35
CA TYR A 70 -0.08 10.59 -7.55
C TYR A 70 0.20 10.90 -9.03
N LYS A 71 0.41 12.18 -9.36
CA LYS A 71 0.79 12.62 -10.70
C LYS A 71 2.15 12.02 -11.10
N ARG A 72 2.25 11.55 -12.34
CA ARG A 72 3.53 11.09 -12.90
C ARG A 72 4.51 12.27 -13.00
N ALA A 73 5.74 12.05 -12.55
CA ALA A 73 6.81 13.03 -12.68
C ALA A 73 7.37 13.08 -14.12
N ASP A 74 8.10 14.15 -14.43
CA ASP A 74 8.78 14.33 -15.71
C ASP A 74 9.82 13.22 -15.98
N ASP A 75 9.89 12.74 -17.22
CA ASP A 75 10.74 11.59 -17.58
C ASP A 75 12.23 11.90 -17.43
N HIS A 76 12.68 13.14 -17.68
CA HIS A 76 14.07 13.54 -17.48
C HIS A 76 14.41 13.58 -15.98
N MET A 77 13.50 14.10 -15.13
CA MET A 77 13.69 14.05 -13.67
C MET A 77 13.77 12.60 -13.16
N LEU A 78 12.93 11.70 -13.67
CA LEU A 78 12.95 10.28 -13.31
C LEU A 78 14.26 9.60 -13.74
N GLU A 79 14.80 9.96 -14.90
CA GLU A 79 16.09 9.44 -15.38
C GLU A 79 17.24 9.85 -14.44
N GLU A 80 17.31 11.13 -14.06
CA GLU A 80 18.34 11.62 -13.15
C GLU A 80 18.24 10.98 -11.76
N LEU A 81 17.02 10.83 -11.22
CA LEU A 81 16.78 10.12 -9.96
C LEU A 81 17.21 8.64 -10.05
N ALA A 82 16.93 7.98 -11.17
CA ALA A 82 17.35 6.59 -11.36
C ALA A 82 18.88 6.45 -11.41
N LYS A 83 19.59 7.43 -11.98
CA LYS A 83 21.07 7.46 -11.97
C LYS A 83 21.60 7.61 -10.54
N SER A 84 21.04 8.51 -9.73
CA SER A 84 21.50 8.73 -8.35
C SER A 84 21.23 7.55 -7.42
N ILE A 85 20.18 6.75 -7.66
CA ILE A 85 19.87 5.56 -6.84
C ILE A 85 20.81 4.38 -7.16
N ARG A 86 21.35 4.31 -8.39
CA ARG A 86 22.21 3.20 -8.84
C ARG A 86 23.66 3.30 -8.37
N THR A 87 24.08 4.47 -7.91
CA THR A 87 25.44 4.71 -7.38
C THR A 87 25.53 4.30 -5.92
#